data_AF-A0AAN5CKV3-F1
#
_entry.id   AF-A0AAN5CKV3-F1
#
_cell.length_a   1.000
_cell.length_b   1.000
_cell.length_c   1.000
_cell.angle_alpha   90.00
_cell.angle_beta   90.00
_cell.angle_gamma   90.00
#
_symmetry.space_group_name_H-M   'P 1'
#
loop_
_entity.id
_entity.type
_entity.pdbx_description
1 polymer ?
#
loop_
_entity_poly.entity_id
_entity_poly.type
_entity_poly.pdbx_seq_one_letter_code
_entity_poly.pdbx_strand_id
1 'polypeptide(L)'
;MEETIAYTSSNSLHLLCRTRRNLMHKSLTLLLDMHCFWTLVFNVGWLVNSSMTLHAHISMRKPSDIMVHARTCILRRAPEIMGVYGSLFSQMAMAAERYRASTIL
;
A
#
# COMPACT_ATOMS: atom_id res chain seq x y z
N MET A 1 -4.21 0.99 -52.77
CA MET A 1 -5.32 0.82 -51.81
C MET A 1 -4.85 0.30 -50.45
N GLU A 2 -3.56 0.00 -50.26
CA GLU A 2 -3.00 -0.47 -48.98
C GLU A 2 -2.70 0.65 -47.97
N GLU A 3 -2.43 1.89 -48.42
CA GLU A 3 -2.06 2.99 -47.53
C GLU A 3 -3.20 3.45 -46.60
N THR A 4 -4.46 3.22 -46.98
CA THR A 4 -5.64 3.61 -46.18
C THR A 4 -5.85 2.68 -44.97
N ILE A 5 -5.36 1.43 -45.04
CA ILE A 5 -5.45 0.44 -43.97
C ILE A 5 -4.38 0.72 -42.88
N ALA A 6 -3.19 1.18 -43.30
CA ALA A 6 -2.13 1.57 -42.37
C ALA A 6 -2.54 2.80 -41.51
N TYR A 7 -3.24 3.76 -42.10
CA TYR A 7 -3.65 4.99 -41.41
C TYR A 7 -4.74 4.76 -40.36
N THR A 8 -5.68 3.84 -40.62
CA THR A 8 -6.75 3.47 -39.68
C THR A 8 -6.23 2.63 -38.51
N SER A 9 -5.25 1.75 -38.76
CA SER A 9 -4.54 1.00 -37.71
C SER A 9 -3.76 1.93 -36.76
N SER A 10 -3.02 2.90 -37.30
CA SER A 10 -2.20 3.84 -36.51
C SER A 10 -3.03 4.74 -35.59
N ASN A 11 -4.16 5.27 -36.07
CA ASN A 11 -5.06 6.11 -35.26
C ASN A 11 -5.76 5.32 -34.14
N SER A 12 -6.14 4.07 -34.41
CA SER A 12 -6.74 3.18 -33.41
C SER A 12 -5.75 2.84 -32.29
N LEU A 13 -4.49 2.59 -32.64
CA LEU A 13 -3.39 2.36 -31.69
C LEU A 13 -3.12 3.59 -30.81
N HIS A 14 -3.12 4.78 -31.39
CA HIS A 14 -2.90 6.03 -30.67
C HIS A 14 -4.04 6.33 -29.67
N LEU A 15 -5.30 6.10 -30.05
CA LEU A 15 -6.46 6.26 -29.16
C LEU A 15 -6.46 5.24 -28.01
N LEU A 16 -6.07 3.99 -28.30
CA LEU A 16 -5.93 2.93 -27.31
C LEU A 16 -4.83 3.28 -26.28
N CYS A 17 -3.70 3.81 -26.75
CA CYS A 17 -2.57 4.23 -25.91
C CYS A 17 -2.96 5.41 -24.99
N ARG A 18 -3.66 6.42 -25.53
CA ARG A 18 -4.15 7.57 -24.75
C ARG A 18 -5.17 7.16 -23.68
N THR A 19 -6.06 6.24 -24.00
CA THR A 19 -7.07 5.73 -23.06
C THR A 19 -6.43 4.91 -21.94
N ARG A 20 -5.43 4.07 -22.27
CA ARG A 20 -4.65 3.31 -21.29
C ARG A 20 -3.84 4.20 -20.35
N ARG A 21 -3.23 5.28 -20.86
CA ARG A 21 -2.48 6.24 -20.05
C ARG A 21 -3.36 6.93 -19.00
N ASN A 22 -4.60 7.27 -19.35
CA ASN A 22 -5.56 7.86 -18.40
C ASN A 22 -6.07 6.85 -17.35
N LEU A 23 -6.20 5.58 -17.73
CA LEU A 23 -6.56 4.49 -16.81
C LEU A 23 -5.44 4.20 -15.80
N MET A 24 -4.20 4.10 -16.27
CA MET A 24 -2.99 3.95 -15.45
C MET A 24 -2.85 5.07 -14.42
N HIS A 25 -3.23 6.30 -14.78
CA HIS A 25 -3.17 7.42 -13.87
C HIS A 25 -4.18 7.31 -12.71
N LYS A 26 -5.36 6.72 -12.96
CA LYS A 26 -6.38 6.49 -11.91
C LYS A 26 -6.08 5.27 -11.05
N SER A 27 -5.61 4.17 -11.64
CA SER A 27 -5.24 2.96 -10.89
C SER A 27 -4.05 3.22 -9.97
N LEU A 28 -3.03 3.94 -10.45
CA LEU A 28 -1.86 4.30 -9.65
C LEU A 28 -2.23 5.20 -8.46
N THR A 29 -3.14 6.16 -8.65
CA THR A 29 -3.63 7.01 -7.55
C THR A 29 -4.35 6.18 -6.48
N LEU A 30 -5.20 5.22 -6.87
CA LEU A 30 -5.86 4.33 -5.90
C LEU A 30 -4.86 3.45 -5.13
N LEU A 31 -3.82 2.94 -5.81
CA LEU A 31 -2.78 2.16 -5.14
C LEU A 31 -1.98 3.00 -4.13
N LEU A 32 -1.66 4.25 -4.49
CA LEU A 32 -0.96 5.18 -3.60
C LEU A 32 -1.81 5.51 -2.37
N ASP A 33 -3.12 5.73 -2.55
CA ASP A 33 -4.04 6.00 -1.46
C ASP A 33 -4.15 4.79 -0.50
N MET A 34 -4.28 3.59 -1.05
CA MET A 34 -4.27 2.35 -0.27
C MET A 34 -2.94 2.14 0.48
N HIS A 35 -1.81 2.42 -0.17
CA HIS A 35 -0.51 2.34 0.48
C HIS A 35 -0.40 3.35 1.63
N CYS A 36 -0.81 4.59 1.40
CA CYS A 36 -0.85 5.65 2.41
C CYS A 36 -1.72 5.25 3.61
N PHE A 37 -2.89 4.66 3.35
CA PHE A 37 -3.78 4.13 4.39
C PHE A 37 -3.09 3.06 5.24
N TRP A 38 -2.44 2.05 4.63
CA TRP A 38 -1.72 1.02 5.37
C TRP A 38 -0.54 1.59 6.17
N THR A 39 0.20 2.54 5.59
CA THR A 39 1.28 3.25 6.29
C THR A 39 0.76 4.05 7.48
N LEU A 40 -0.39 4.71 7.35
CA LEU A 40 -1.02 5.44 8.45
C LEU A 40 -1.41 4.48 9.59
N VAL A 41 -2.08 3.38 9.27
CA VAL A 41 -2.46 2.34 10.25
C VAL A 41 -1.24 1.78 10.97
N PHE A 42 -0.17 1.49 10.23
CA PHE A 42 1.10 1.02 10.79
C PHE A 42 1.72 2.04 11.76
N ASN A 43 1.79 3.31 11.36
CA ASN A 43 2.35 4.37 12.20
C ASN A 43 1.51 4.62 13.47
N VAL A 44 0.18 4.61 13.37
CA VAL A 44 -0.70 4.73 14.53
C VAL A 44 -0.51 3.53 15.48
N GLY A 45 -0.44 2.32 14.94
CA GLY A 45 -0.16 1.11 15.71
C GLY A 45 1.17 1.22 16.46
N TRP A 46 2.23 1.64 15.77
CA TRP A 46 3.55 1.86 16.35
C TRP A 46 3.55 2.96 17.43
N LEU A 47 2.83 4.06 17.20
CA LEU A 47 2.71 5.17 18.15
C LEU A 47 2.00 4.73 19.43
N VAL A 48 0.89 4.01 19.31
CA VAL A 48 0.15 3.45 20.45
C VAL A 48 1.03 2.45 21.21
N ASN A 49 1.73 1.58 20.48
CA ASN A 49 2.67 0.63 21.07
C ASN A 49 3.78 1.36 21.86
N SER A 50 4.40 2.36 21.26
CA SER A 50 5.46 3.16 21.91
C SER A 50 4.92 3.94 23.12
N SER A 51 3.74 4.54 23.01
CA SER A 51 3.08 5.28 24.10
C SER A 51 2.75 4.38 25.28
N MET A 52 2.20 3.18 25.04
CA MET A 52 1.92 2.22 26.11
C MET A 52 3.20 1.73 26.79
N THR A 53 4.27 1.48 26.02
CA THR A 53 5.57 1.10 26.57
C THR A 53 6.16 2.22 27.43
N LEU A 54 6.10 3.46 26.95
CA LEU A 54 6.52 4.63 27.71
C LEU A 54 5.70 4.80 28.99
N HIS A 55 4.37 4.69 28.91
CA HIS A 55 3.49 4.75 30.06
C HIS A 55 3.82 3.66 31.09
N ALA A 56 4.11 2.44 30.61
CA ALA A 56 4.54 1.35 31.47
C ALA A 56 5.86 1.70 32.18
N HIS A 57 6.86 2.21 31.48
CA HIS A 57 8.13 2.63 32.11
C HIS A 57 7.96 3.75 33.15
N ILE A 58 7.09 4.73 32.88
CA ILE A 58 6.84 5.84 33.83
C ILE A 58 6.04 5.37 35.05
N SER A 59 5.06 4.48 34.85
CA SER A 59 4.13 4.05 35.90
C SER A 59 4.63 2.86 36.72
N MET A 60 5.72 2.21 36.30
CA MET A 60 6.24 1.03 36.99
C MET A 60 6.83 1.36 38.36
N ARG A 61 6.10 0.99 39.41
CA ARG A 61 6.64 0.85 40.78
C ARG A 61 7.05 -0.60 41.12
N LYS A 62 6.55 -1.60 40.40
CA LYS A 62 6.88 -3.03 40.56
C LYS A 62 6.93 -3.75 39.19
N PRO A 63 7.90 -4.65 38.95
CA PRO A 63 8.11 -5.30 37.65
C PRO A 63 7.05 -6.37 37.31
N SER A 64 6.23 -6.81 38.26
CA SER A 64 5.19 -7.82 38.06
C SER A 64 3.96 -7.33 37.27
N ASP A 65 3.77 -6.02 37.14
CA ASP A 65 2.69 -5.42 36.34
C ASP A 65 2.94 -5.47 34.82
N ILE A 66 4.11 -5.93 34.38
CA ILE A 66 4.45 -6.12 32.95
C ILE A 66 3.70 -7.30 32.31
N MET A 67 3.11 -8.20 33.10
CA MET A 67 2.38 -9.36 32.57
C MET A 67 1.05 -8.93 31.92
N VAL A 68 1.16 -8.35 30.73
CA VAL A 68 0.04 -8.10 29.82
C VAL A 68 -0.53 -9.45 29.40
N HIS A 69 -1.85 -9.59 29.52
CA HIS A 69 -2.58 -10.80 29.13
C HIS A 69 -2.28 -11.18 27.67
N ALA A 70 -2.15 -12.47 27.36
CA ALA A 70 -1.78 -12.92 26.00
C ALA A 70 -2.71 -12.37 24.89
N ARG A 71 -4.00 -12.16 25.22
CA ARG A 71 -5.00 -11.59 24.30
C ARG A 71 -4.71 -10.13 23.93
N THR A 72 -4.31 -9.30 24.89
CA THR A 72 -3.95 -7.90 24.65
C THR A 72 -2.65 -7.78 23.84
N CYS A 73 -1.73 -8.74 23.99
CA CYS A 73 -0.52 -8.81 23.17
C CYS A 73 -0.86 -9.09 21.68
N ILE A 74 -1.72 -10.07 21.41
CA ILE A 74 -2.13 -10.40 20.03
C ILE A 74 -2.88 -9.23 19.38
N LEU A 75 -3.83 -8.61 20.11
CA LEU A 75 -4.57 -7.44 19.61
C LEU A 75 -3.68 -6.24 19.32
N ARG A 76 -2.59 -6.06 20.07
CA ARG A 76 -1.63 -4.97 19.86
C ARG A 76 -0.68 -5.22 18.69
N ARG A 77 -0.34 -6.49 18.42
CA ARG A 77 0.52 -6.88 17.30
C ARG A 77 -0.21 -7.01 15.97
N ALA A 78 -1.51 -7.30 15.98
CA ALA A 78 -2.29 -7.49 14.76
C ALA A 78 -2.27 -6.28 13.80
N PRO A 79 -2.41 -5.02 14.26
CA PRO A 79 -2.35 -3.84 13.38
C PRO A 79 -0.98 -3.64 12.74
N GLU A 80 0.11 -3.93 13.46
CA GLU A 80 1.47 -3.85 12.93
C GLU A 80 1.67 -4.89 11.81
N ILE A 81 1.26 -6.13 12.06
CA ILE A 81 1.35 -7.22 11.08
C ILE A 81 0.52 -6.88 9.84
N MET A 82 -0.75 -6.48 10.00
CA MET A 82 -1.60 -6.11 8.87
C MET A 82 -1.04 -4.91 8.10
N GLY A 83 -0.51 -3.90 8.78
CA GLY A 83 0.12 -2.73 8.16
C GLY A 83 1.32 -3.11 7.28
N VAL A 84 2.19 -4.02 7.76
CA VAL A 84 3.35 -4.49 6.99
C VAL A 84 2.91 -5.28 5.76
N TYR A 85 2.02 -6.26 5.91
CA TYR A 85 1.52 -7.05 4.78
C TYR A 85 0.78 -6.20 3.75
N GLY A 86 -0.08 -5.27 4.21
CA GLY A 86 -0.80 -4.35 3.33
C GLY A 86 0.15 -3.42 2.56
N SER A 87 1.15 -2.86 3.24
CA SER A 87 2.18 -2.02 2.63
C SER A 87 2.98 -2.77 1.55
N LEU A 88 3.45 -3.98 1.85
CA LEU A 88 4.17 -4.84 0.90
C LEU A 88 3.30 -5.20 -0.31
N PHE A 89 2.04 -5.57 -0.09
CA PHE A 89 1.11 -5.89 -1.17
C PHE A 89 0.89 -4.69 -2.09
N SER A 90 0.64 -3.49 -1.54
CA SER A 90 0.48 -2.27 -2.32
C SER A 90 1.75 -1.93 -3.13
N GLN A 91 2.94 -2.12 -2.56
CA GLN A 91 4.21 -1.90 -3.27
C GLN A 91 4.40 -2.89 -4.43
N MET A 92 4.12 -4.17 -4.21
CA MET A 92 4.18 -5.20 -5.26
C MET A 92 3.19 -4.91 -6.38
N ALA A 93 1.97 -4.47 -6.04
CA ALA A 93 0.97 -4.09 -7.03
C ALA A 93 1.40 -2.83 -7.82
N MET A 94 2.03 -1.83 -7.18
CA MET A 94 2.59 -0.67 -7.89
C MET A 94 3.74 -1.06 -8.83
N ALA A 95 4.60 -1.98 -8.40
CA ALA A 95 5.69 -2.51 -9.22
C ALA A 95 5.17 -3.29 -10.43
N ALA A 96 4.15 -4.14 -10.24
CA ALA A 96 3.50 -4.88 -11.32
C ALA A 96 2.83 -3.94 -12.34
N GLU A 97 2.13 -2.89 -11.88
CA GLU A 97 1.49 -1.91 -12.76
C GLU A 97 2.54 -1.16 -13.61
N ARG A 98 3.66 -0.74 -12.99
CA ARG A 98 4.78 -0.12 -13.71
C ARG A 98 5.47 -1.08 -14.68
N TYR A 99 5.65 -2.34 -14.31
CA TYR A 99 6.23 -3.36 -15.18
C TYR A 99 5.35 -3.61 -16.42
N ARG A 100 4.03 -3.65 -16.25
CA ARG A 100 3.09 -3.73 -17.37
C ARG A 100 3.13 -2.49 -18.25
N ALA A 101 3.25 -1.30 -17.67
CA ALA A 101 3.39 -0.07 -18.45
C ALA A 101 4.65 -0.08 -19.33
N SER A 102 5.77 -0.62 -18.83
CA SER A 102 7.04 -0.70 -19.56
C SER A 102 7.08 -1.79 -20.64
N THR A 103 6.33 -2.89 -20.50
CA THR A 103 6.32 -3.99 -21.49
C THR A 103 5.42 -3.73 -22.69
N ILE A 104 4.58 -2.69 -22.65
CA ILE A 104 3.70 -2.27 -23.74
C ILE A 104 4.37 -1.24 -24.65
N LEU A 105 5.53 -0.71 -24.25
CA LEU A 105 6.30 0.32 -24.96
C LEU A 105 7.45 -0.31 -25.73
#